data_AF-A0A958XJR5-F1
#
_entry.id   AF-A0A958XJR5-F1
#
_cell.length_a   1.000
_cell.length_b   1.000
_cell.length_c   1.000
_cell.angle_alpha   90.00
_cell.angle_beta   90.00
_cell.angle_gamma   90.00
#
_symmetry.space_group_name_H-M   'P 1'
#
loop_
_entity.id
_entity.type
_entity.pdbx_description
1 polymer ?
#
loop_
_entity_poly.entity_id
_entity_poly.type
_entity_poly.pdbx_seq_one_letter_code
_entity_poly.pdbx_strand_id
1 'polypeptide(L)'
;MQKQWNVLKTSLLAVMLMFGLAGIANLNAQTALKASYNKTTKVLSLNDSGRFGYMFELDIRPMNFDSQKAADEFFSNWTTELVSFQVDYTNRKAQVYLKTREKRGWGIKEWNAYLAELPKQ
;
A
#
# COMPACT_ATOMS: atom_id res chain seq x y z
N MET A 1 15.35 1.28 74.98
CA MET A 1 15.97 2.58 75.35
C MET A 1 16.52 3.24 74.08
N GLN A 2 16.26 4.55 73.96
CA GLN A 2 16.53 5.48 72.84
C GLN A 2 18.04 5.64 72.55
N LYS A 3 18.51 5.98 71.34
CA LYS A 3 18.57 7.32 70.69
C LYS A 3 19.24 7.13 69.29
N GLN A 4 18.68 7.52 68.13
CA GLN A 4 18.55 8.89 67.53
C GLN A 4 19.90 9.64 67.59
N TRP A 5 20.61 10.03 66.51
CA TRP A 5 20.33 11.05 65.47
C TRP A 5 21.68 11.25 64.71
N ASN A 6 21.85 11.49 63.40
CA ASN A 6 21.40 12.60 62.53
C ASN A 6 21.78 12.25 61.07
N VAL A 7 20.85 12.14 60.12
CA VAL A 7 20.31 13.21 59.24
C VAL A 7 21.40 14.05 58.54
N LEU A 8 21.61 13.81 57.24
CA LEU A 8 21.99 14.87 56.31
C LEU A 8 21.56 14.53 54.85
N LYS A 9 20.50 15.24 54.44
CA LYS A 9 20.25 15.85 53.12
C LYS A 9 19.76 14.97 51.95
N THR A 10 18.44 14.85 51.89
CA THR A 10 17.58 15.52 50.89
C THR A 10 18.11 15.61 49.44
N SER A 11 17.49 14.79 48.59
CA SER A 11 16.96 15.10 47.25
C SER A 11 17.88 15.74 46.20
N LEU A 12 18.14 14.99 45.13
CA LEU A 12 18.14 15.56 43.78
C LEU A 12 17.62 14.57 42.73
N LEU A 13 16.47 14.94 42.17
CA LEU A 13 15.97 14.72 40.81
C LEU A 13 15.94 13.28 40.29
N ALA A 14 14.79 12.60 40.31
CA ALA A 14 13.68 12.80 39.38
C ALA A 14 14.01 12.44 37.91
N VAL A 15 13.44 11.32 37.48
CA VAL A 15 12.73 11.19 36.20
C VAL A 15 13.56 11.55 34.95
N MET A 16 14.46 10.65 34.54
CA MET A 16 14.75 10.44 33.11
C MET A 16 13.92 9.25 32.61
N LEU A 17 12.60 9.42 32.71
CA LEU A 17 11.62 8.62 31.98
C LEU A 17 11.22 9.44 30.74
N MET A 18 11.20 8.77 29.60
CA MET A 18 10.44 9.14 28.39
C MET A 18 11.00 10.20 27.43
N PHE A 19 12.22 10.00 26.89
CA PHE A 19 12.54 10.55 25.56
C PHE A 19 13.41 9.57 24.78
N GLY A 20 12.82 8.79 23.87
CA GLY A 20 13.61 7.93 22.99
C GLY A 20 12.85 7.02 22.02
N LEU A 21 11.51 6.99 22.02
CA LEU A 21 10.73 6.16 21.09
C LEU A 21 9.88 6.97 20.09
N ALA A 22 10.20 8.25 19.86
CA ALA A 22 9.51 9.09 18.88
C ALA A 22 10.21 9.15 17.51
N GLY A 23 11.08 8.17 17.18
CA GLY A 23 12.00 8.29 16.04
C GLY A 23 11.84 7.28 14.90
N ILE A 24 11.05 6.21 15.05
CA ILE A 24 11.01 5.11 14.06
C ILE A 24 9.62 4.98 13.42
N ALA A 25 9.02 6.09 12.99
CA ALA A 25 7.75 6.03 12.26
C ALA A 25 7.89 6.23 10.74
N ASN A 26 9.05 6.67 10.22
CA ASN A 26 9.14 7.15 8.83
C ASN A 26 10.30 6.57 8.00
N LEU A 27 10.62 5.28 8.12
CA LEU A 27 11.70 4.67 7.33
C LEU A 27 11.26 3.76 6.18
N ASN A 28 9.95 3.57 5.94
CA ASN A 28 9.47 2.73 4.83
C ASN A 28 8.23 3.26 4.11
N ALA A 29 8.08 4.59 3.97
CA ALA A 29 7.16 5.14 2.98
C ALA A 29 7.78 5.00 1.57
N GLN A 30 8.05 3.77 1.15
CA GLN A 30 8.36 3.50 -0.25
C GLN A 30 7.11 3.91 -1.04
N THR A 31 7.20 4.99 -1.81
CA THR A 31 6.06 5.51 -2.58
C THR A 31 5.53 4.38 -3.47
N ALA A 32 4.38 3.82 -3.10
CA ALA A 32 3.77 2.73 -3.85
C ALA A 32 3.53 3.21 -5.29
N LEU A 33 3.95 2.40 -6.27
CA LEU A 33 3.61 2.65 -7.66
C LEU A 33 2.08 2.62 -7.79
N LYS A 34 1.53 3.52 -8.61
CA LYS A 34 0.09 3.71 -8.68
C LYS A 34 -0.48 3.22 -10.00
N ALA A 35 -1.65 2.63 -9.94
CA ALA A 35 -2.51 2.38 -11.09
C ALA A 35 -3.77 3.25 -10.97
N SER A 36 -4.38 3.52 -12.11
CA SER A 36 -5.59 4.33 -12.25
C SER A 36 -6.60 3.55 -13.08
N TYR A 37 -7.87 3.66 -12.72
CA TYR A 37 -8.97 3.11 -13.49
C TYR A 37 -9.88 4.23 -13.99
N ASN A 38 -10.07 4.28 -15.31
CA ASN A 38 -11.04 5.19 -15.91
C ASN A 38 -12.38 4.47 -16.04
N LYS A 39 -13.37 4.91 -15.24
CA LYS A 39 -14.73 4.31 -15.26
C LYS A 39 -15.46 4.46 -16.59
N THR A 40 -15.21 5.55 -17.31
CA THR A 40 -15.91 5.86 -18.56
C THR A 40 -15.41 4.95 -19.68
N THR A 41 -14.08 4.79 -19.80
CA THR A 41 -13.47 3.94 -20.82
C THR A 41 -13.30 2.48 -20.39
N LYS A 42 -13.48 2.21 -19.09
CA LYS A 42 -13.25 0.92 -18.43
C LYS A 42 -11.82 0.40 -18.60
N VAL A 43 -10.85 1.33 -18.61
CA VAL A 43 -9.42 1.03 -18.85
C VAL A 43 -8.63 1.15 -17.56
N LEU A 44 -7.79 0.15 -17.29
CA LEU A 44 -6.75 0.18 -16.27
C LEU A 44 -5.45 0.70 -16.88
N SER A 45 -4.77 1.60 -16.18
CA SER A 45 -3.48 2.13 -16.59
C SER A 45 -2.55 2.27 -15.39
N LEU A 46 -1.29 1.94 -15.59
CA LEU A 46 -0.18 2.20 -14.67
C LEU A 46 0.27 3.66 -14.84
N ASN A 47 0.51 4.32 -13.72
CA ASN A 47 1.01 5.70 -13.71
C ASN A 47 2.51 5.70 -13.96
N ASP A 48 2.97 6.55 -14.87
CA ASP A 48 4.39 6.73 -15.14
C ASP A 48 4.99 7.73 -14.14
N SER A 49 5.61 7.19 -13.09
CA SER A 49 6.37 7.96 -12.09
C SER A 49 7.88 7.85 -12.31
N GLY A 50 8.33 7.38 -13.47
CA GLY A 50 9.75 7.14 -13.76
C GLY A 50 10.34 5.90 -13.04
N ARG A 51 9.54 5.15 -12.29
CA ARG A 51 9.91 3.88 -11.66
C ARG A 51 8.94 2.79 -12.11
N PHE A 52 9.47 1.75 -12.75
CA PHE A 52 8.71 0.56 -13.12
C PHE A 52 8.90 -0.53 -12.06
N GLY A 53 7.84 -1.28 -11.79
CA GLY A 53 7.84 -2.37 -10.82
C GLY A 53 6.82 -3.44 -11.19
N TYR A 54 6.70 -4.45 -10.33
CA TYR A 54 5.80 -5.58 -10.56
C TYR A 54 4.47 -5.45 -9.80
N MET A 55 4.34 -4.47 -8.90
CA MET A 55 3.15 -4.26 -8.06
C MET A 55 2.75 -2.79 -8.09
N PHE A 56 1.48 -2.53 -8.36
CA PHE A 56 0.88 -1.20 -8.38
C PHE A 56 -0.35 -1.16 -7.48
N GLU A 57 -0.58 -0.05 -6.81
CA GLU A 57 -1.76 0.17 -5.98
C GLU A 57 -2.82 0.93 -6.78
N LEU A 58 -4.03 0.39 -6.82
CA LEU A 58 -5.22 0.97 -7.42
C LEU A 58 -6.20 1.40 -6.32
N ASP A 59 -6.69 2.64 -6.39
CA ASP A 59 -7.81 3.09 -5.57
C ASP A 59 -9.14 2.58 -6.16
N ILE A 60 -9.88 1.80 -5.37
CA ILE A 60 -11.14 1.21 -5.81
C ILE A 60 -12.37 1.94 -5.25
N ARG A 61 -12.19 3.01 -4.44
CA ARG A 61 -13.31 3.86 -3.99
C ARG A 61 -14.16 4.37 -5.15
N PRO A 62 -13.58 4.81 -6.28
CA PRO A 62 -14.39 5.25 -7.39
C PRO A 62 -15.32 4.12 -7.85
N MET A 63 -14.86 2.87 -7.94
CA MET A 63 -15.67 1.77 -8.47
C MET A 63 -16.96 1.47 -7.69
N ASN A 64 -17.07 1.97 -6.44
CA ASN A 64 -18.29 1.91 -5.63
C ASN A 64 -18.89 0.49 -5.51
N PHE A 65 -18.04 -0.51 -5.28
CA PHE A 65 -18.49 -1.87 -5.01
C PHE A 65 -19.32 -1.93 -3.71
N ASP A 66 -20.44 -2.64 -3.75
CA ASP A 66 -21.36 -2.81 -2.62
C ASP A 66 -20.80 -3.72 -1.52
N SER A 67 -19.90 -4.64 -1.88
CA SER A 67 -19.31 -5.60 -0.96
C SER A 67 -17.91 -6.04 -1.40
N GLN A 68 -17.15 -6.63 -0.46
CA GLN A 68 -15.89 -7.29 -0.77
C GLN A 68 -16.07 -8.37 -1.84
N LYS A 69 -17.12 -9.19 -1.73
CA LYS A 69 -17.42 -10.25 -2.69
C LYS A 69 -17.61 -9.68 -4.11
N ALA A 70 -18.33 -8.58 -4.26
CA ALA A 70 -18.53 -7.93 -5.56
C ALA A 70 -17.21 -7.38 -6.14
N ALA A 71 -16.34 -6.83 -5.30
CA ALA A 71 -15.02 -6.39 -5.73
C ALA A 71 -14.15 -7.60 -6.16
N ASP A 72 -14.12 -8.67 -5.36
CA ASP A 72 -13.36 -9.88 -5.67
C ASP A 72 -13.81 -10.53 -6.98
N GLU A 73 -15.12 -10.62 -7.22
CA GLU A 73 -15.69 -11.14 -8.47
C GLU A 73 -15.29 -10.28 -9.68
N PHE A 74 -15.37 -8.95 -9.54
CA PHE A 74 -14.93 -8.03 -10.59
C PHE A 74 -13.45 -8.24 -10.95
N PHE A 75 -12.57 -8.27 -9.96
CA PHE A 75 -11.12 -8.41 -10.18
C PHE A 75 -10.69 -9.83 -10.57
N SER A 76 -11.46 -10.86 -10.19
CA SER A 76 -11.28 -12.23 -10.67
C SER A 76 -11.46 -12.32 -12.19
N ASN A 77 -12.51 -11.67 -12.72
CA ASN A 77 -12.77 -11.62 -14.17
C ASN A 77 -11.68 -10.85 -14.97
N TRP A 78 -10.92 -10.01 -14.30
CA TRP A 78 -9.80 -9.26 -14.88
C TRP A 78 -8.45 -9.97 -14.73
N THR A 79 -8.39 -11.00 -13.89
CA THR A 79 -7.17 -11.78 -13.70
C THR A 79 -6.90 -12.60 -14.95
N THR A 80 -5.67 -12.52 -15.44
CA THR A 80 -5.19 -13.22 -16.63
C THR A 80 -3.90 -13.96 -16.31
N GLU A 81 -3.32 -14.63 -17.31
CA GLU A 81 -2.01 -15.27 -17.14
C GLU A 81 -0.90 -14.27 -16.81
N LEU A 82 -1.02 -12.99 -17.21
CA LEU A 82 0.03 -11.97 -17.05
C LEU A 82 -0.23 -10.99 -15.90
N VAL A 83 -1.49 -10.85 -15.46
CA VAL A 83 -1.91 -9.86 -14.47
C VAL A 83 -2.84 -10.49 -13.46
N SER A 84 -2.59 -10.24 -12.17
CA SER A 84 -3.47 -10.69 -11.08
C SER A 84 -3.75 -9.56 -10.10
N PHE A 85 -4.82 -9.71 -9.34
CA PHE A 85 -5.29 -8.68 -8.42
C PHE A 85 -5.43 -9.25 -7.00
N GLN A 86 -5.12 -8.42 -6.00
CA GLN A 86 -5.43 -8.69 -4.60
C GLN A 86 -6.22 -7.52 -4.04
N VAL A 87 -7.43 -7.78 -3.57
CA VAL A 87 -8.34 -6.74 -3.07
C VAL A 87 -8.16 -6.57 -1.56
N ASP A 88 -7.98 -5.33 -1.15
CA ASP A 88 -8.12 -4.89 0.24
C ASP A 88 -9.33 -3.96 0.31
N TYR A 89 -10.50 -4.57 0.45
CA TYR A 89 -11.77 -3.85 0.42
C TYR A 89 -11.91 -2.89 1.62
N THR A 90 -11.38 -3.26 2.79
CA THR A 90 -11.38 -2.44 4.00
C THR A 90 -10.66 -1.12 3.77
N ASN A 91 -9.46 -1.17 3.19
CA ASN A 91 -8.69 0.04 2.87
C ASN A 91 -9.04 0.64 1.50
N ARG A 92 -10.02 0.07 0.80
CA ARG A 92 -10.49 0.47 -0.53
C ARG A 92 -9.35 0.55 -1.54
N LYS A 93 -8.50 -0.48 -1.55
CA LYS A 93 -7.37 -0.64 -2.48
C LYS A 93 -7.42 -1.99 -3.19
N ALA A 94 -6.82 -2.04 -4.37
CA ALA A 94 -6.45 -3.30 -5.00
C ALA A 94 -4.96 -3.23 -5.41
N GLN A 95 -4.24 -4.31 -5.17
CA GLN A 95 -2.88 -4.48 -5.68
C GLN A 95 -2.94 -5.15 -7.05
N VAL A 96 -2.34 -4.52 -8.04
CA VAL A 96 -2.20 -5.02 -9.40
C VAL A 96 -0.81 -5.61 -9.53
N TYR A 97 -0.74 -6.93 -9.74
CA TYR A 97 0.50 -7.65 -9.90
C TYR A 97 0.75 -7.98 -11.37
N LEU A 98 1.93 -7.63 -11.86
CA LEU A 98 2.37 -7.90 -13.22
C LEU A 98 3.40 -9.03 -13.21
N LYS A 99 3.21 -10.05 -14.05
CA LYS A 99 4.20 -11.11 -14.25
C LYS A 99 5.32 -10.64 -15.19
N THR A 100 6.14 -9.70 -14.72
CA THR A 100 7.22 -9.07 -15.50
C THR A 100 8.28 -10.04 -16.03
N ARG A 101 8.40 -11.23 -15.42
CA ARG A 101 9.31 -12.29 -15.89
C ARG A 101 8.88 -12.94 -17.21
N GLU A 102 7.57 -12.98 -17.49
CA GLU A 102 7.00 -13.55 -18.71
C GLU A 102 7.10 -12.60 -19.90
N LYS A 103 7.10 -11.28 -19.62
CA LYS A 103 7.25 -10.21 -20.62
C LYS A 103 8.47 -9.35 -20.30
N ARG A 104 9.66 -9.96 -20.38
CA ARG A 104 10.93 -9.25 -20.15
C ARG A 104 11.10 -8.16 -21.21
N GLY A 105 11.36 -6.93 -20.77
CA GLY A 105 11.55 -5.78 -21.65
C GLY A 105 10.30 -4.93 -21.88
N TRP A 106 9.11 -5.36 -21.43
CA TRP A 106 7.94 -4.49 -21.42
C TRP A 106 8.09 -3.41 -20.35
N GLY A 107 7.96 -2.16 -20.76
CA GLY A 107 7.85 -1.00 -19.90
C GLY A 107 6.39 -0.61 -19.66
N ILE A 108 6.19 0.55 -19.04
CA ILE A 108 4.86 1.06 -18.67
C ILE A 108 3.95 1.18 -19.91
N LYS A 109 4.51 1.57 -21.07
CA LYS A 109 3.75 1.72 -22.31
C LYS A 109 3.18 0.38 -22.80
N GLU A 110 4.00 -0.66 -22.87
CA GLU A 110 3.59 -2.00 -23.32
C GLU A 110 2.59 -2.61 -22.35
N TRP A 111 2.82 -2.45 -21.04
CA TRP A 111 1.86 -2.90 -20.03
C TRP A 111 0.54 -2.15 -20.12
N ASN A 112 0.53 -0.82 -20.31
CA ASN A 112 -0.70 -0.06 -20.48
C ASN A 112 -1.46 -0.43 -21.75
N ALA A 113 -0.76 -0.76 -22.84
CA ALA A 113 -1.38 -1.28 -24.05
C ALA A 113 -2.10 -2.62 -23.76
N TYR A 114 -1.43 -3.55 -23.08
CA TYR A 114 -2.05 -4.82 -22.68
C TYR A 114 -3.22 -4.63 -21.72
N LEU A 115 -3.08 -3.78 -20.69
CA LEU A 115 -4.12 -3.53 -19.70
C LEU A 115 -5.38 -2.87 -20.30
N ALA A 116 -5.23 -2.13 -21.42
CA ALA A 116 -6.36 -1.56 -22.15
C ALA A 116 -7.21 -2.60 -22.90
N GLU A 117 -6.66 -3.81 -23.11
CA GLU A 117 -7.32 -4.94 -23.78
C GLU A 117 -7.99 -5.91 -22.79
N LEU A 118 -7.84 -5.70 -21.48
CA LEU A 118 -8.52 -6.51 -20.47
C LEU A 118 -10.04 -6.48 -20.68
N PRO A 119 -10.76 -7.57 -20.31
CA PRO A 119 -12.20 -7.66 -20.50
C PRO A 119 -12.94 -6.46 -19.88
N LYS A 120 -13.66 -5.70 -20.69
CA LYS A 120 -14.43 -4.54 -20.23
C LYS A 120 -15.75 -5.04 -19.64
N GLN A 121 -15.96 -4.83 -18.34
CA GLN A 121 -17.21 -5.18 -17.65
C GLN A 121 -18.06 -3.95 -17.41
#